data_AF-A0A957LUB4-F1
#
_entry.id   AF-A0A957LUB4-F1
#
_cell.length_a   1.000
_cell.length_b   1.000
_cell.length_c   1.000
_cell.angle_alpha   90.00
_cell.angle_beta   90.00
_cell.angle_gamma   90.00
#
_symmetry.space_group_name_H-M   'P 1'
#
loop_
_entity.id
_entity.type
_entity.pdbx_description
1 polymer ?
#
loop_
_entity_poly.entity_id
_entity_poly.type
_entity_poly.pdbx_seq_one_letter_code
_entity_poly.pdbx_strand_id
1 'polypeptide(L)'
;KGEGPFTVFAPTDDAFAALPAGTVEALLEDPQGQLTQILLYHVVAGKVMSSDLSDGMTADTVQGSPVTFMIGDGMAMVNEANIVTADIETSNGVIHVIDAVILPPAEEAAAEGAEMAEPAGNIAEVAASAGNFTTLLAAVKAAGLVDELTGEGPFTVFAPTDDAFAALPAGTIDSLL
;
A
#
# COMPACT_ATOMS: atom_id res chain seq x y z
N LYS A 1 10.20 -27.28 -7.33
CA LYS A 1 11.66 -27.28 -7.65
C LYS A 1 11.78 -26.63 -9.01
N GLY A 2 11.93 -25.30 -9.04
CA GLY A 2 11.97 -24.56 -10.31
C GLY A 2 13.35 -24.67 -10.93
N GLU A 3 13.41 -25.10 -12.19
CA GLU A 3 14.62 -25.07 -13.01
C GLU A 3 14.81 -23.63 -13.51
N GLY A 4 15.54 -22.82 -12.74
CA GLY A 4 15.89 -21.48 -13.15
C GLY A 4 16.70 -20.79 -12.07
N PRO A 5 17.63 -19.90 -12.43
CA PRO A 5 18.25 -19.04 -11.44
C PRO A 5 17.18 -18.12 -10.84
N PHE A 6 17.12 -18.07 -9.51
CA PHE A 6 16.27 -17.14 -8.79
C PHE A 6 17.11 -16.05 -8.15
N THR A 7 16.59 -14.83 -8.13
CA THR A 7 17.21 -13.76 -7.35
C THR A 7 16.36 -13.52 -6.12
N VAL A 8 16.94 -13.72 -4.95
CA VAL A 8 16.24 -13.58 -3.66
C VAL A 8 16.75 -12.33 -2.96
N PHE A 9 15.84 -11.42 -2.65
CA PHE A 9 16.11 -10.25 -1.83
C PHE A 9 15.84 -10.61 -0.37
N ALA A 10 16.88 -10.70 0.44
CA ALA A 10 16.79 -11.12 1.83
C ALA A 10 16.90 -9.89 2.76
N PRO A 11 15.82 -9.46 3.42
CA PRO A 11 15.90 -8.40 4.40
C PRO A 11 16.73 -8.80 5.62
N THR A 12 17.44 -7.83 6.18
CA THR A 12 18.15 -7.98 7.46
C THR A 12 17.18 -8.07 8.64
N ASP A 13 17.65 -8.55 9.80
CA ASP A 13 16.85 -8.54 11.02
C ASP A 13 16.43 -7.12 11.41
N ASP A 14 17.29 -6.12 11.16
CA ASP A 14 16.99 -4.70 11.36
C ASP A 14 15.86 -4.21 10.45
N ALA A 15 15.79 -4.71 9.21
CA ALA A 15 14.71 -4.42 8.27
C ALA A 15 13.34 -4.87 8.81
N PHE A 16 13.29 -6.07 9.38
CA PHE A 16 12.08 -6.58 10.03
C PHE A 16 11.73 -5.79 11.30
N ALA A 17 12.74 -5.34 12.05
CA ALA A 17 12.53 -4.52 13.24
C ALA A 17 12.08 -3.09 12.90
N ALA A 18 12.39 -2.60 11.69
CA ALA A 18 11.94 -1.30 11.19
C ALA A 18 10.48 -1.31 10.73
N LEU A 19 9.87 -2.49 10.53
CA LEU A 19 8.45 -2.58 10.24
C LEU A 19 7.62 -2.07 11.43
N PRO A 20 6.43 -1.49 11.18
CA PRO A 20 5.50 -1.12 12.24
C PRO A 20 5.20 -2.28 13.17
N ALA A 21 5.14 -2.00 14.48
CA ALA A 21 4.71 -3.00 15.45
C ALA A 21 3.29 -3.48 15.11
N GLY A 22 3.06 -4.79 15.10
CA GLY A 22 1.82 -5.40 14.61
C GLY A 22 1.93 -6.02 13.21
N THR A 23 2.81 -5.54 12.33
CA THR A 23 2.90 -6.05 10.95
C THR A 23 3.43 -7.48 10.93
N VAL A 24 4.55 -7.76 11.60
CA VAL A 24 5.14 -9.11 11.62
C VAL A 24 4.19 -10.12 12.29
N GLU A 25 3.48 -9.69 13.33
CA GLU A 25 2.50 -10.51 14.05
C GLU A 25 1.31 -10.86 13.15
N ALA A 26 0.76 -9.89 12.41
CA ALA A 26 -0.29 -10.14 11.42
C ALA A 26 0.16 -11.11 10.30
N LEU A 27 1.41 -10.97 9.83
CA LEU A 27 1.99 -11.89 8.84
C LEU A 27 2.19 -13.31 9.40
N LEU A 28 2.51 -13.43 10.69
CA LEU A 28 2.62 -14.72 11.37
C LEU A 28 1.25 -15.37 11.64
N GLU A 29 0.18 -14.57 11.76
CA GLU A 29 -1.19 -15.07 11.91
C GLU A 29 -1.74 -15.68 10.60
N ASP A 30 -1.28 -15.22 9.44
CA ASP A 30 -1.62 -15.80 8.13
C ASP A 30 -0.38 -16.27 7.32
N PRO A 31 0.24 -17.40 7.71
CA PRO A 31 1.45 -17.89 7.06
C PRO A 31 1.21 -18.37 5.61
N GLN A 32 -0.04 -18.70 5.25
CA GLN A 32 -0.38 -19.26 3.93
C GLN A 32 -0.93 -18.21 2.95
N GLY A 33 -1.42 -17.08 3.42
CA GLY A 33 -1.76 -15.94 2.60
C GLY A 33 -0.62 -14.93 2.52
N GLN A 34 -0.69 -13.90 3.37
CA GLN A 34 0.16 -12.70 3.23
C GLN A 34 1.66 -12.99 3.33
N LEU A 35 2.09 -13.78 4.31
CA LEU A 35 3.51 -14.11 4.48
C LEU A 35 4.07 -14.81 3.24
N THR A 36 3.31 -15.74 2.67
CA THR A 36 3.72 -16.43 1.44
C THR A 36 3.84 -15.44 0.29
N GLN A 37 2.90 -14.51 0.13
CA GLN A 37 2.98 -13.50 -0.93
C GLN A 37 4.17 -12.56 -0.77
N ILE A 38 4.49 -12.14 0.45
CA ILE A 38 5.67 -11.30 0.73
C ILE A 38 6.95 -12.06 0.41
N LEU A 39 7.07 -13.31 0.85
CA LEU A 39 8.23 -14.14 0.52
C LEU A 39 8.38 -14.33 -0.99
N LEU A 40 7.27 -14.49 -1.72
CA LEU A 40 7.30 -14.58 -3.19
C LEU A 40 7.63 -13.25 -3.87
N TYR A 41 7.27 -12.12 -3.26
CA TYR A 41 7.61 -10.78 -3.75
C TYR A 41 9.10 -10.48 -3.59
N HIS A 42 9.74 -11.03 -2.57
CA HIS A 42 11.20 -11.00 -2.41
C HIS A 42 11.95 -11.90 -3.40
N VAL A 43 11.25 -12.70 -4.21
CA VAL A 43 11.87 -13.60 -5.18
C VAL A 43 11.56 -13.13 -6.59
N VAL A 44 12.61 -12.86 -7.36
CA VAL A 44 12.53 -12.56 -8.79
C VAL A 44 12.93 -13.79 -9.59
N ALA A 45 12.12 -14.10 -10.61
CA ALA A 45 12.43 -15.17 -11.55
C ALA A 45 13.49 -14.68 -12.54
N GLY A 46 14.71 -15.20 -12.42
CA GLY A 46 15.85 -14.80 -13.26
C GLY A 46 17.12 -14.57 -12.44
N LYS A 47 18.27 -14.56 -13.13
CA LYS A 47 19.55 -14.15 -12.55
C LYS A 47 19.70 -12.65 -12.77
N VAL A 48 19.56 -11.86 -11.70
CA VAL A 48 19.76 -10.42 -11.73
C VAL A 48 20.97 -10.13 -10.86
N MET A 49 22.12 -9.85 -11.48
CA MET A 49 23.31 -9.40 -10.76
C MET A 49 23.28 -7.88 -10.60
N SER A 50 24.05 -7.34 -9.66
CA SER A 50 24.18 -5.89 -9.53
C SER A 50 24.77 -5.22 -10.77
N SER A 51 25.57 -5.96 -11.55
CA SER A 51 26.08 -5.49 -12.85
C SER A 51 25.02 -5.34 -13.93
N ASP A 52 23.90 -6.08 -13.82
CA ASP A 52 22.79 -6.03 -14.76
C ASP A 52 21.74 -4.98 -14.34
N LEU A 53 21.80 -4.50 -13.09
CA LEU A 53 20.89 -3.48 -12.59
C LEU A 53 21.13 -2.15 -13.31
N SER A 54 20.03 -1.51 -13.70
CA SER A 54 20.01 -0.16 -14.27
C SER A 54 18.98 0.68 -13.54
N ASP A 55 19.21 1.99 -13.48
CA ASP A 55 18.27 2.92 -12.86
C ASP A 55 16.91 2.90 -13.59
N GLY A 56 15.83 2.71 -12.84
CA GLY A 56 14.46 2.57 -13.37
C GLY A 56 14.17 1.21 -14.01
N MET A 57 15.06 0.23 -13.88
CA MET A 57 14.79 -1.14 -14.36
C MET A 57 13.67 -1.77 -13.54
N THR A 58 12.80 -2.55 -14.15
CA THR A 58 11.80 -3.35 -13.44
C THR A 58 12.03 -4.84 -13.66
N ALA A 59 11.68 -5.67 -12.68
CA ALA A 59 11.66 -7.12 -12.84
C ALA A 59 10.40 -7.73 -12.22
N ASP A 60 9.85 -8.73 -12.89
CA ASP A 60 8.67 -9.45 -12.40
C ASP A 60 9.06 -10.41 -11.26
N THR A 61 8.39 -10.25 -10.12
CA THR A 61 8.54 -11.18 -9.00
C THR A 61 7.75 -12.46 -9.23
N VAL A 62 8.04 -13.50 -8.46
CA VAL A 62 7.26 -14.76 -8.50
C VAL A 62 5.83 -14.55 -8.01
N GLN A 63 5.58 -13.52 -7.20
CA GLN A 63 4.24 -13.11 -6.79
C GLN A 63 3.40 -12.57 -7.96
N GLY A 64 4.05 -12.00 -8.98
CA GLY A 64 3.42 -11.47 -10.20
C GLY A 64 3.42 -9.95 -10.30
N SER A 65 3.73 -9.23 -9.21
CA SER A 65 3.93 -7.78 -9.23
C SER A 65 5.39 -7.42 -9.52
N PRO A 66 5.68 -6.39 -10.32
CA PRO A 66 7.05 -5.99 -10.59
C PRO A 66 7.69 -5.29 -9.38
N VAL A 67 9.00 -5.44 -9.25
CA VAL A 67 9.85 -4.59 -8.40
C VAL A 67 10.61 -3.62 -9.28
N THR A 68 10.85 -2.41 -8.78
CA THR A 68 11.65 -1.40 -9.47
C THR A 68 13.04 -1.35 -8.87
N PHE A 69 14.07 -1.26 -9.67
CA PHE A 69 15.44 -1.04 -9.25
C PHE A 69 15.82 0.40 -9.50
N MET A 70 16.42 1.03 -8.50
CA MET A 70 16.91 2.41 -8.60
C MET A 70 18.39 2.42 -8.25
N ILE A 71 19.17 3.26 -8.92
CA ILE A 71 20.59 3.41 -8.62
C ILE A 71 20.82 4.86 -8.18
N GLY A 72 20.87 5.08 -6.87
CA GLY A 72 21.09 6.38 -6.24
C GLY A 72 22.43 6.45 -5.53
N ASP A 73 23.21 7.51 -5.71
CA ASP A 73 24.50 7.73 -5.03
C ASP A 73 25.52 6.57 -5.15
N GLY A 74 25.40 5.76 -6.21
CA GLY A 74 26.24 4.58 -6.42
C GLY A 74 25.83 3.34 -5.61
N MET A 75 24.68 3.38 -4.94
CA MET A 75 24.05 2.25 -4.28
C MET A 75 22.83 1.79 -5.08
N ALA A 76 22.66 0.48 -5.18
CA ALA A 76 21.49 -0.12 -5.81
C ALA A 76 20.38 -0.30 -4.76
N MET A 77 19.17 0.10 -5.14
CA MET A 77 17.96 -0.01 -4.34
C MET A 77 16.93 -0.86 -5.09
N VAL A 78 16.10 -1.58 -4.35
CA VAL A 78 14.92 -2.30 -4.86
C VAL A 78 13.67 -1.74 -4.19
N ASN A 79 12.79 -1.14 -4.99
CA ASN A 79 11.74 -0.20 -4.59
C ASN A 79 12.33 0.90 -3.71
N GLU A 80 12.23 0.77 -2.38
CA GLU A 80 12.76 1.71 -1.39
C GLU A 80 13.81 1.06 -0.45
N ALA A 81 14.17 -0.20 -0.68
CA ALA A 81 15.13 -0.94 0.13
C ALA A 81 16.54 -0.87 -0.46
N ASN A 82 17.53 -0.50 0.35
CA ASN A 82 18.93 -0.47 -0.06
C ASN A 82 19.52 -1.88 -0.10
N ILE A 83 20.25 -2.19 -1.16
CA ILE A 83 21.03 -3.43 -1.24
C ILE A 83 22.35 -3.24 -0.47
N VAL A 84 22.40 -3.82 0.75
CA VAL A 84 23.55 -3.75 1.65
C VAL A 84 24.65 -4.73 1.22
N THR A 85 24.26 -5.90 0.73
CA THR A 85 25.21 -6.91 0.24
C THR A 85 24.63 -7.57 -0.99
N ALA A 86 25.32 -7.43 -2.12
CA ALA A 86 24.85 -7.96 -3.39
C ALA A 86 25.73 -9.10 -3.90
N ASP A 87 25.26 -9.78 -4.96
CA ASP A 87 26.01 -10.78 -5.73
C ASP A 87 26.43 -12.03 -4.93
N ILE A 88 25.61 -12.47 -3.98
CA ILE A 88 25.85 -13.75 -3.29
C ILE A 88 25.42 -14.90 -4.20
N GLU A 89 26.37 -15.47 -4.93
CA GLU A 89 26.09 -16.60 -5.82
C GLU A 89 25.72 -17.86 -5.03
N THR A 90 24.60 -18.47 -5.44
CA THR A 90 24.14 -19.76 -4.91
C THR A 90 24.02 -20.77 -6.03
N SER A 91 23.91 -22.05 -5.67
CA SER A 91 23.79 -23.15 -6.64
C SER A 91 22.58 -23.03 -7.58
N ASN A 92 21.59 -22.19 -7.23
CA ASN A 92 20.32 -22.06 -7.91
C ASN A 92 19.91 -20.59 -8.12
N GLY A 93 20.84 -19.63 -8.01
CA GLY A 93 20.46 -18.22 -8.04
C GLY A 93 21.47 -17.24 -7.48
N VAL A 94 20.98 -16.06 -7.12
CA VAL A 94 21.73 -14.97 -6.47
C VAL A 94 20.93 -14.49 -5.26
N ILE A 95 21.61 -14.16 -4.17
CA ILE A 95 20.99 -13.52 -3.00
C ILE A 95 21.51 -12.08 -2.91
N HIS A 96 20.60 -11.14 -2.69
CA HIS A 96 20.88 -9.75 -2.38
C HIS A 96 20.30 -9.42 -1.01
N VAL A 97 21.14 -9.01 -0.07
CA VAL A 97 20.74 -8.59 1.27
C VAL A 97 20.28 -7.14 1.22
N ILE A 98 19.10 -6.87 1.77
CA ILE A 98 18.49 -5.53 1.81
C ILE A 98 18.23 -5.04 3.24
N ASP A 99 18.22 -3.73 3.43
CA ASP A 99 18.00 -3.09 4.75
C ASP A 99 16.53 -2.79 5.07
N ALA A 100 15.61 -3.00 4.14
CA ALA A 100 14.17 -2.84 4.34
C ALA A 100 13.41 -4.04 3.76
N VAL A 101 12.25 -4.36 4.34
CA VAL A 101 11.37 -5.43 3.84
C VAL A 101 10.54 -4.86 2.69
N ILE A 102 10.61 -5.47 1.50
CA ILE A 102 9.77 -5.05 0.37
C ILE A 102 8.37 -5.67 0.48
N LEU A 103 7.36 -4.83 0.61
CA LEU A 103 5.98 -5.24 0.67
C LEU A 103 5.35 -5.10 -0.74
N PRO A 104 4.53 -6.06 -1.18
CA PRO A 104 3.79 -5.87 -2.42
C PRO A 104 2.80 -4.70 -2.24
N PRO A 105 2.44 -3.99 -3.31
CA PRO A 105 1.50 -2.86 -3.24
C PRO A 105 0.12 -3.24 -2.70
N ALA A 106 -0.23 -4.54 -2.72
CA ALA A 106 -1.44 -5.06 -2.08
C ALA A 106 -1.39 -4.97 -0.54
N GLU A 107 -0.19 -4.99 0.06
CA GLU A 107 0.03 -4.99 1.51
C GLU A 107 0.43 -3.61 2.04
N GLU A 108 1.08 -2.75 1.25
CA GLU A 108 1.27 -1.34 1.62
C GLU A 108 -0.07 -0.62 1.82
N ALA A 109 -1.09 -1.01 1.04
CA ALA A 109 -2.46 -0.58 1.27
C ALA A 109 -3.03 -1.05 2.64
N ALA A 110 -2.50 -2.13 3.21
CA ALA A 110 -2.89 -2.62 4.54
C ALA A 110 -2.01 -2.03 5.66
N ALA A 111 -0.72 -1.75 5.39
CA ALA A 111 0.24 -1.26 6.37
C ALA A 111 0.19 0.27 6.59
N GLU A 112 -0.14 1.07 5.56
CA GLU A 112 -0.56 2.48 5.72
C GLU A 112 -2.07 2.61 6.01
N GLY A 113 -2.69 1.50 6.44
CA GLY A 113 -4.12 1.33 6.69
C GLY A 113 -4.47 1.02 8.14
N ALA A 114 -3.73 1.53 9.12
CA ALA A 114 -4.39 2.00 10.34
C ALA A 114 -4.94 3.40 10.01
N GLU A 115 -5.85 3.58 9.05
CA GLU A 115 -7.30 3.41 9.23
C GLU A 115 -8.00 2.89 7.95
N MET A 116 -7.97 1.58 7.69
CA MET A 116 -9.03 0.95 6.88
C MET A 116 -9.79 -0.04 7.75
N ALA A 117 -10.64 0.56 8.59
CA ALA A 117 -11.87 -0.11 8.98
C ALA A 117 -12.53 -0.64 7.70
N GLU A 118 -13.02 -1.88 7.77
CA GLU A 118 -13.88 -2.50 6.77
C GLU A 118 -14.88 -1.49 6.20
N PRO A 119 -15.37 -1.62 4.95
CA PRO A 119 -16.50 -0.81 4.49
C PRO A 119 -17.78 -1.27 5.22
N ALA A 120 -17.85 -1.12 6.54
CA ALA A 120 -19.07 -1.00 7.31
C ALA A 120 -19.51 0.46 7.19
N GLY A 121 -19.83 0.87 5.98
CA GLY A 121 -20.36 2.20 5.74
C GLY A 121 -20.48 2.59 4.29
N ASN A 122 -21.72 2.80 3.85
CA ASN A 122 -22.01 3.69 2.72
C ASN A 122 -21.35 5.07 2.94
N ILE A 123 -21.31 5.90 1.89
CA ILE A 123 -20.68 7.24 1.93
C ILE A 123 -21.22 8.09 3.09
N ALA A 124 -22.50 7.90 3.47
CA ALA A 124 -23.11 8.60 4.59
C ALA A 124 -22.58 8.15 5.96
N GLU A 125 -22.25 6.88 6.14
CA GLU A 125 -21.67 6.33 7.37
C GLU A 125 -20.21 6.73 7.55
N VAL A 126 -19.41 6.73 6.47
CA VAL A 126 -18.03 7.25 6.50
C VAL A 126 -18.02 8.75 6.80
N ALA A 127 -18.93 9.51 6.20
CA ALA A 127 -19.08 10.94 6.48
C ALA A 127 -19.53 11.21 7.93
N ALA A 128 -20.36 10.34 8.51
CA ALA A 128 -20.78 10.46 9.90
C ALA A 128 -19.63 10.17 10.89
N SER A 129 -18.76 9.20 10.57
CA SER A 129 -17.61 8.85 11.41
C SER A 129 -16.46 9.85 11.35
N ALA A 130 -16.24 10.51 10.21
CA ALA A 130 -15.12 11.46 10.04
C ALA A 130 -15.28 12.76 10.86
N GLY A 131 -16.47 13.04 11.41
CA GLY A 131 -16.69 14.11 12.39
C GLY A 131 -16.66 15.55 11.83
N ASN A 132 -16.29 15.75 10.56
CA ASN A 132 -16.11 17.03 9.87
C ASN A 132 -17.07 17.26 8.67
N PHE A 133 -18.09 16.42 8.53
CA PHE A 133 -19.12 16.49 7.48
C PHE A 133 -20.54 16.60 8.04
N THR A 134 -20.69 17.17 9.25
CA THR A 134 -21.99 17.21 9.94
C THR A 134 -23.03 18.04 9.17
N THR A 135 -22.60 19.14 8.54
CA THR A 135 -23.45 19.99 7.70
C THR A 135 -23.85 19.29 6.40
N LEU A 136 -22.93 18.53 5.82
CA LEU A 136 -23.19 17.74 4.62
C LEU A 136 -24.21 16.63 4.89
N LEU A 137 -24.09 15.94 6.02
CA LEU A 137 -25.06 14.91 6.40
C LEU A 137 -26.47 15.48 6.58
N ALA A 138 -26.57 16.70 7.13
CA ALA A 138 -27.84 17.41 7.24
C ALA A 138 -28.39 17.82 5.85
N ALA A 139 -27.54 18.30 4.96
CA ALA A 139 -27.91 18.68 3.60
C ALA A 139 -28.35 17.47 2.75
N VAL A 140 -27.64 16.34 2.84
CA VAL A 140 -28.00 15.10 2.15
C VAL A 140 -29.33 14.55 2.67
N LYS A 141 -29.59 14.61 3.98
CA LYS A 141 -30.88 14.25 4.57
C LYS A 141 -32.01 15.18 4.11
N ALA A 142 -31.77 16.49 4.07
CA ALA A 142 -32.75 17.47 3.59
C ALA A 142 -33.05 17.30 2.09
N ALA A 143 -32.03 16.96 1.30
CA ALA A 143 -32.15 16.75 -0.14
C ALA A 143 -32.70 15.35 -0.52
N GLY A 144 -32.88 14.44 0.44
CA GLY A 144 -33.37 13.08 0.18
C GLY A 144 -32.37 12.19 -0.57
N LEU A 145 -31.11 12.61 -0.71
CA LEU A 145 -30.06 11.90 -1.46
C LEU A 145 -29.43 10.75 -0.65
N VAL A 146 -29.94 10.47 0.55
CA VAL A 146 -29.43 9.39 1.41
C VAL A 146 -29.59 8.05 0.69
N ASP A 147 -30.75 7.79 0.08
CA ASP A 147 -31.02 6.51 -0.60
C ASP A 147 -30.15 6.34 -1.86
N GLU A 148 -29.87 7.43 -2.60
CA GLU A 148 -28.94 7.40 -3.74
C GLU A 148 -27.49 7.16 -3.32
N LEU A 149 -27.01 7.82 -2.25
CA LEU A 149 -25.64 7.68 -1.74
C LEU A 149 -25.40 6.38 -0.95
N THR A 150 -26.49 5.68 -0.62
CA THR A 150 -26.50 4.35 -0.01
C THR A 150 -26.66 3.24 -1.06
N GLY A 151 -26.91 3.59 -2.33
CA GLY A 151 -27.05 2.65 -3.44
C GLY A 151 -25.75 1.95 -3.82
N GLU A 152 -25.86 0.81 -4.52
CA GLU A 152 -24.71 0.08 -5.06
C GLU A 152 -24.22 0.71 -6.37
N GLY A 153 -23.12 1.44 -6.32
CA GLY A 153 -22.43 1.96 -7.51
C GLY A 153 -21.17 2.74 -7.13
N PRO A 154 -20.16 2.84 -8.02
CA PRO A 154 -19.00 3.65 -7.72
C PRO A 154 -19.39 5.13 -7.75
N PHE A 155 -19.53 5.73 -6.57
CA PHE A 155 -19.76 7.16 -6.42
C PHE A 155 -18.48 7.87 -6.02
N THR A 156 -18.17 8.97 -6.71
CA THR A 156 -17.13 9.91 -6.29
C THR A 156 -17.81 11.18 -5.81
N VAL A 157 -17.92 11.33 -4.49
CA VAL A 157 -18.54 12.50 -3.86
C VAL A 157 -17.44 13.44 -3.40
N PHE A 158 -17.41 14.63 -3.98
CA PHE A 158 -16.59 15.73 -3.47
C PHE A 158 -17.32 16.34 -2.26
N ALA A 159 -17.02 15.82 -1.07
CA ALA A 159 -17.59 16.28 0.18
C ALA A 159 -16.85 17.55 0.67
N PRO A 160 -17.44 18.76 0.57
CA PRO A 160 -16.90 19.93 1.25
C PRO A 160 -16.88 19.72 2.77
N THR A 161 -15.81 20.20 3.42
CA THR A 161 -15.70 20.18 4.89
C THR A 161 -16.62 21.22 5.53
N ASP A 162 -16.91 21.06 6.82
CA ASP A 162 -17.66 22.06 7.59
C ASP A 162 -17.01 23.48 7.51
N ASP A 163 -15.67 23.58 7.40
CA ASP A 163 -14.97 24.85 7.13
C ASP A 163 -15.32 25.47 5.76
N ALA A 164 -15.52 24.65 4.74
CA ALA A 164 -15.95 25.12 3.42
C ALA A 164 -17.41 25.64 3.45
N PHE A 165 -18.27 25.05 4.29
CA PHE A 165 -19.60 25.61 4.57
C PHE A 165 -19.52 26.91 5.38
N ALA A 166 -18.62 26.98 6.37
CA ALA A 166 -18.41 28.19 7.17
C ALA A 166 -17.84 29.37 6.35
N ALA A 167 -17.12 29.07 5.26
CA ALA A 167 -16.61 30.07 4.31
C ALA A 167 -17.70 30.67 3.39
N LEU A 168 -18.91 30.09 3.37
CA LEU A 168 -20.02 30.63 2.57
C LEU A 168 -20.59 31.90 3.21
N PRO A 169 -21.07 32.87 2.40
CA PRO A 169 -21.75 34.06 2.93
C PRO A 169 -22.96 33.67 3.78
N ALA A 170 -23.09 34.27 4.96
CA ALA A 170 -24.24 34.07 5.84
C ALA A 170 -25.56 34.30 5.09
N GLY A 171 -26.47 33.32 5.14
CA GLY A 171 -27.75 33.30 4.40
C GLY A 171 -27.78 32.41 3.16
N THR A 172 -26.64 31.90 2.69
CA THR A 172 -26.59 30.92 1.58
C THR A 172 -27.10 29.55 2.01
N ILE A 173 -26.79 29.14 3.24
CA ILE A 173 -27.21 27.85 3.81
C ILE A 173 -28.71 27.85 4.14
N ASP A 174 -29.26 28.94 4.71
CA ASP A 174 -30.70 29.13 4.92
C ASP A 174 -31.52 29.19 3.62
N SER A 175 -30.89 29.47 2.47
CA SER A 175 -31.55 29.42 1.16
C SER A 175 -31.55 28.01 0.54
N LEU A 176 -30.78 27.07 1.11
CA LEU A 176 -30.55 25.72 0.59
C LEU A 176 -31.17 24.61 1.47
N LEU A 177 -31.44 24.89 2.74
CA LEU A 177 -32.18 24.04 3.68
C LEU A 177 -33.67 24.43 3.73
#